data_AF-A0A4Y2QJU6-F1
#
_entry.id   AF-A0A4Y2QJU6-F1
#
_cell.length_a   1.000
_cell.length_b   1.000
_cell.length_c   1.000
_cell.angle_alpha   90.00
_cell.angle_beta   90.00
_cell.angle_gamma   90.00
#
_symmetry.space_group_name_H-M   'P 1'
#
loop_
_entity.id
_entity.type
_entity.pdbx_description
1 polymer ?
#
loop_
_entity_poly.entity_id
_entity_poly.type
_entity_poly.pdbx_seq_one_letter_code
_entity_poly.pdbx_strand_id
1 'polypeptide(L)'
;ISGITSHSRHIVVYPNLPSAIRPVPHSSELSIPKPRETWSLDDIVPDSVVVKEAEDNQAPMYADVQTSPIPHFISQSDLNDLVRDLNLSKNQSELLTSRLKEWNLVEKETKVPKYRVLSVNSNRIFKISFPKMMM
;
A
#
# COMPACT_ATOMS: atom_id res chain seq x y z
N ILE A 1 -11.11 15.78 25.79
CA ILE A 1 -9.78 16.31 25.38
C ILE A 1 -10.07 17.30 24.27
N SER A 2 -9.79 18.59 24.50
CA SER A 2 -9.94 19.58 23.41
C SER A 2 -8.83 19.29 22.42
N GLY A 3 -9.20 19.05 21.16
CA GLY A 3 -8.22 18.78 20.10
C GLY A 3 -7.32 19.99 19.87
N ILE A 4 -6.23 19.77 19.14
CA ILE A 4 -5.48 20.90 18.59
C ILE A 4 -6.37 21.56 17.53
N THR A 5 -6.79 22.78 17.79
CA THR A 5 -7.60 23.58 16.86
C THR A 5 -6.70 24.51 16.07
N SER A 6 -7.19 25.08 14.96
CA SER A 6 -6.40 26.04 14.18
C SER A 6 -5.83 27.17 15.05
N HIS A 7 -6.60 27.64 16.03
CA HIS A 7 -6.24 28.72 16.95
C HIS A 7 -5.19 28.32 18.00
N SER A 8 -5.01 27.02 18.30
CA SER A 8 -4.06 26.53 19.32
C SER A 8 -2.84 25.82 18.75
N ARG A 9 -2.74 25.64 17.41
CA ARG A 9 -1.61 24.99 16.74
C ARG A 9 -0.26 25.69 16.98
N HIS A 10 -0.25 27.02 17.09
CA HIS A 10 0.98 27.80 17.27
C HIS A 10 1.70 27.56 18.61
N ILE A 11 1.02 26.93 19.58
CA ILE A 11 1.57 26.60 20.90
C ILE A 11 2.25 25.21 20.89
N VAL A 12 2.00 24.40 19.86
CA VAL A 12 2.53 23.04 19.76
C VAL A 12 3.98 23.08 19.29
N VAL A 13 4.91 22.85 20.22
CA VAL A 13 6.35 22.70 19.93
C VAL A 13 6.68 21.22 19.82
N TYR A 14 7.15 20.78 18.65
CA TYR A 14 7.56 19.39 18.44
C TYR A 14 9.03 19.18 18.81
N PRO A 15 9.37 18.12 19.57
CA PRO A 15 10.75 17.78 19.86
C PRO A 15 11.48 17.33 18.59
N ASN A 16 12.80 17.54 18.55
CA ASN A 16 13.63 17.04 17.45
C ASN A 16 13.88 15.54 17.66
N LEU A 17 13.37 14.70 16.76
CA LEU A 17 13.47 13.24 16.87
C LEU A 17 14.54 12.71 15.91
N PRO A 18 15.42 11.79 16.35
CA PRO A 18 16.44 11.22 15.47
C PRO A 18 15.86 10.37 14.34
N SER A 19 14.62 9.89 14.49
CA SER A 19 13.88 9.14 13.48
C SER A 19 13.24 10.00 12.39
N ALA A 20 13.22 11.33 12.54
CA ALA A 20 12.56 12.24 11.62
C ALA A 20 13.57 13.21 11.02
N ILE A 21 13.84 13.06 9.72
CA ILE A 21 14.70 13.98 8.97
C ILE A 21 13.87 15.20 8.57
N ARG A 22 14.39 16.40 8.84
CA ARG A 22 13.79 17.65 8.36
C ARG A 22 13.97 17.76 6.85
N PRO A 23 13.04 18.41 6.13
CA PRO A 23 13.23 18.70 4.71
C PRO A 23 14.57 19.38 4.49
N VAL A 24 15.37 18.83 3.59
CA VAL A 24 16.67 19.40 3.22
C VAL A 24 16.41 20.59 2.29
N PRO A 25 16.88 21.80 2.63
CA PRO A 25 16.73 22.96 1.74
C PRO A 25 17.44 22.72 0.40
N HIS A 26 16.78 23.10 -0.70
CA HIS A 26 17.40 23.06 -2.01
C HIS A 26 18.51 24.11 -2.14
N SER A 27 19.63 23.71 -2.72
CA SER A 27 20.78 24.57 -3.02
C SER A 27 21.24 24.34 -4.46
N SER A 28 22.25 25.08 -4.92
CA SER A 28 22.85 24.85 -6.25
C SER A 28 23.40 23.43 -6.42
N GLU A 29 23.76 22.75 -5.32
CA GLU A 29 24.20 21.34 -5.33
C GLU A 29 23.02 20.35 -5.32
N LEU A 30 21.82 20.79 -4.91
CA LEU A 30 20.60 19.98 -4.78
C LEU A 30 19.44 20.63 -5.54
N SER A 31 19.64 20.82 -6.85
CA SER A 31 18.65 21.44 -7.73
C SER A 31 17.34 20.65 -7.76
N ILE A 32 16.21 21.36 -7.85
CA ILE A 32 14.89 20.74 -7.99
C ILE A 32 14.84 19.96 -9.30
N PRO A 33 14.46 18.67 -9.30
CA PRO A 33 14.30 17.92 -10.52
C PRO A 33 13.21 18.56 -11.37
N LYS A 34 13.54 18.91 -12.63
CA LYS A 34 12.56 19.46 -13.56
C LYS A 34 11.70 18.33 -14.14
N PRO A 35 10.36 18.46 -14.12
CA PRO A 35 9.49 17.56 -14.85
C PRO A 35 9.86 17.53 -16.35
N ARG A 36 9.66 16.38 -17.00
CA ARG A 36 9.80 16.30 -18.47
C ARG A 36 8.67 17.12 -19.10
N GLU A 37 9.02 17.99 -20.06
CA GLU A 37 8.06 18.97 -20.61
C GLU A 37 7.09 18.36 -21.63
N THR A 38 7.40 17.20 -22.22
CA THR A 38 6.50 16.52 -23.16
C THR A 38 6.75 15.01 -23.16
N TRP A 39 5.71 14.20 -22.92
CA TRP A 39 5.70 12.82 -23.38
C TRP A 39 5.38 12.86 -24.88
N SER A 40 6.39 12.99 -25.72
CA SER A 40 6.23 12.88 -27.17
C SER A 40 5.92 11.43 -27.52
N LEU A 41 4.84 11.18 -28.25
CA LEU A 41 4.43 9.83 -28.69
C LEU A 41 5.41 9.23 -29.73
N ASP A 42 6.36 10.03 -30.20
CA ASP A 42 7.26 9.74 -31.32
C ASP A 42 8.52 8.94 -30.90
N ASP A 43 8.74 8.69 -29.60
CA ASP A 43 9.83 7.84 -29.09
C ASP A 43 9.51 6.33 -29.17
N ILE A 44 8.39 5.95 -29.78
CA ILE A 44 8.15 4.56 -30.17
C ILE A 44 8.92 4.34 -31.48
N VAL A 45 10.18 3.92 -31.37
CA VAL A 45 10.89 3.30 -32.49
C VAL A 45 10.07 2.06 -32.90
N PRO A 46 9.50 2.01 -34.12
CA PRO A 46 8.95 0.76 -34.61
C PRO A 46 10.15 -0.17 -34.82
N ASP A 47 10.16 -1.28 -34.09
CA ASP A 47 11.13 -2.36 -34.27
C ASP A 47 10.88 -3.05 -35.62
N SER A 48 11.25 -2.40 -36.71
CA SER A 48 11.28 -2.96 -38.06
C SER A 48 12.73 -3.15 -38.50
N VAL A 49 13.46 -3.96 -37.74
CA VAL A 49 14.71 -4.54 -38.22
C VAL A 49 14.36 -5.63 -39.23
N VAL A 50 14.60 -5.34 -40.50
CA VAL A 50 14.68 -6.34 -41.57
C VAL A 50 15.83 -7.27 -41.21
N VAL A 51 15.51 -8.42 -40.61
CA VAL A 51 16.47 -9.48 -40.33
C VAL A 51 16.76 -10.21 -41.63
N LYS A 52 17.98 -10.04 -42.14
CA LYS A 52 18.55 -10.93 -43.16
C LYS A 52 18.61 -12.34 -42.56
N GLU A 53 18.10 -13.30 -43.31
CA GLU A 53 18.19 -14.73 -43.01
C GLU A 53 19.66 -15.10 -42.77
N ALA A 54 19.99 -15.34 -41.51
CA ALA A 54 21.12 -16.16 -41.12
C ALA A 54 20.51 -17.31 -40.33
N GLU A 55 20.61 -18.49 -40.92
CA GLU A 55 20.20 -19.78 -40.41
C GLU A 55 20.99 -20.09 -39.13
N ASP A 56 20.42 -19.73 -37.98
CA ASP A 56 20.85 -20.26 -36.68
C ASP A 56 19.59 -20.68 -35.91
N ASN A 57 19.33 -21.99 -35.96
CA ASN A 57 18.21 -22.66 -35.28
C ASN A 57 18.47 -22.75 -33.76
N GLN A 58 18.65 -21.61 -33.10
CA GLN A 58 18.55 -21.53 -31.65
C GLN A 58 17.25 -20.81 -31.31
N ALA A 59 16.17 -21.59 -31.25
CA ALA A 59 14.94 -21.14 -30.62
C ALA A 59 15.29 -20.56 -29.25
N PRO A 60 14.89 -19.31 -28.92
CA PRO A 60 15.05 -18.81 -27.56
C PRO A 60 14.28 -19.77 -26.67
N MET A 61 15.03 -20.48 -25.82
CA MET A 61 14.47 -21.37 -24.83
C MET A 61 13.77 -20.47 -23.80
N TYR A 62 12.53 -20.08 -24.10
CA TYR A 62 11.61 -19.63 -23.07
C TYR A 62 11.55 -20.82 -22.12
N ALA A 63 12.25 -20.72 -20.99
CA ALA A 63 12.02 -21.60 -19.88
C ALA A 63 10.53 -21.47 -19.58
N ASP A 64 9.77 -22.46 -20.04
CA ASP A 64 8.47 -22.79 -19.50
C ASP A 64 8.75 -23.02 -18.02
N VAL A 65 8.59 -21.95 -17.24
CA VAL A 65 8.59 -22.06 -15.79
C VAL A 65 7.34 -22.86 -15.52
N GLN A 66 7.50 -24.19 -15.50
CA GLN A 66 6.55 -25.11 -14.96
C GLN A 66 6.45 -24.81 -13.46
N THR A 67 5.78 -23.71 -13.12
CA THR A 67 5.02 -23.68 -11.88
C THR A 67 4.02 -24.81 -12.05
N SER A 68 4.28 -25.90 -11.36
CA SER A 68 3.36 -27.01 -11.15
C SER A 68 1.89 -26.55 -11.16
N PRO A 69 0.95 -27.33 -11.69
CA PRO A 69 -0.47 -26.98 -11.77
C PRO A 69 -1.15 -27.05 -10.38
N ILE A 70 -0.45 -26.63 -9.33
CA ILE A 70 -0.97 -26.50 -7.99
C ILE A 70 -1.97 -25.35 -8.04
N PRO A 71 -3.26 -25.60 -7.77
CA PRO A 71 -4.24 -24.54 -7.67
C PRO A 71 -3.77 -23.55 -6.59
N HIS A 72 -3.60 -22.29 -6.95
CA HIS A 72 -3.29 -21.26 -5.98
C HIS A 72 -4.53 -21.01 -5.11
N PHE A 73 -4.54 -21.59 -3.91
CA PHE A 73 -5.59 -21.31 -2.94
C PHE A 73 -5.38 -19.93 -2.32
N ILE A 74 -6.47 -19.19 -2.18
CA ILE A 74 -6.47 -17.90 -1.50
C ILE A 74 -6.33 -18.16 0.00
N SER A 75 -5.29 -17.60 0.60
CA SER A 75 -5.06 -17.68 2.04
C SER A 75 -5.88 -16.62 2.80
N GLN A 76 -5.93 -16.72 4.13
CA GLN A 76 -6.63 -15.73 4.95
C GLN A 76 -6.01 -14.32 4.85
N SER A 77 -4.68 -14.21 4.71
CA SER A 77 -4.01 -12.92 4.53
C SER A 77 -4.42 -12.28 3.22
N ASP A 78 -4.40 -13.05 2.13
CA ASP A 78 -4.76 -12.56 0.80
C ASP A 78 -6.21 -12.06 0.79
N LEU A 79 -7.11 -12.81 1.45
CA LEU A 79 -8.51 -12.40 1.57
C LEU A 79 -8.68 -11.13 2.42
N ASN A 80 -7.90 -10.94 3.48
CA ASN A 80 -7.91 -9.71 4.27
C ASN A 80 -7.34 -8.52 3.48
N ASP A 81 -6.28 -8.75 2.70
CA ASP A 81 -5.66 -7.73 1.86
C ASP A 81 -6.62 -7.31 0.73
N LEU A 82 -7.28 -8.26 0.07
CA LEU A 82 -8.35 -8.00 -0.90
C LEU A 82 -9.47 -7.12 -0.31
N VAL A 83 -9.94 -7.42 0.91
CA VAL A 83 -10.98 -6.61 1.58
C VAL A 83 -10.50 -5.19 1.86
N ARG A 84 -9.22 -5.01 2.22
CA ARG A 84 -8.63 -3.70 2.50
C ARG A 84 -8.39 -2.90 1.22
N ASP A 85 -7.79 -3.53 0.21
CA ASP A 85 -7.36 -2.88 -1.02
C ASP A 85 -8.56 -2.47 -1.88
N LEU A 86 -9.63 -3.27 -1.86
CA LEU A 86 -10.90 -2.97 -2.52
C LEU A 86 -11.87 -2.18 -1.64
N ASN A 87 -11.48 -1.87 -0.39
CA ASN A 87 -12.27 -1.14 0.61
C ASN A 87 -13.72 -1.67 0.74
N LEU A 88 -13.85 -3.00 0.86
CA LEU A 88 -15.16 -3.66 0.89
C LEU A 88 -15.88 -3.45 2.23
N SER A 89 -17.18 -3.20 2.17
CA SER A 89 -18.04 -3.23 3.35
C SER A 89 -18.24 -4.66 3.87
N LYS A 90 -18.73 -4.78 5.12
CA LYS A 90 -18.99 -6.08 5.77
C LYS A 90 -19.75 -7.07 4.90
N ASN A 91 -20.89 -6.63 4.39
CA ASN A 91 -21.76 -7.49 3.59
C ASN A 91 -21.08 -7.89 2.27
N GLN A 92 -20.27 -7.00 1.68
CA GLN A 92 -19.55 -7.27 0.44
C GLN A 92 -18.41 -8.28 0.65
N SER A 93 -17.65 -8.20 1.75
CA SER A 93 -16.64 -9.24 2.01
C SER A 93 -17.25 -10.59 2.31
N GLU A 94 -18.38 -10.62 3.01
CA GLU A 94 -19.08 -11.87 3.34
C GLU A 94 -19.56 -12.53 2.05
N LEU A 95 -20.14 -11.75 1.13
CA LEU A 95 -20.53 -12.22 -0.19
C LEU A 95 -19.33 -12.70 -1.01
N LEU A 96 -18.23 -11.93 -1.04
CA LEU A 96 -16.99 -12.34 -1.72
C LEU A 96 -16.47 -13.67 -1.18
N THR A 97 -16.36 -13.78 0.15
CA THR A 97 -15.88 -15.01 0.81
C THR A 97 -16.79 -16.20 0.52
N SER A 98 -18.11 -15.98 0.49
CA SER A 98 -19.09 -17.01 0.13
C SER A 98 -18.89 -17.53 -1.31
N ARG A 99 -18.71 -16.62 -2.28
CA ARG A 99 -18.45 -16.98 -3.67
C ARG A 99 -17.12 -17.70 -3.86
N LEU A 100 -16.06 -17.23 -3.22
CA LEU A 100 -14.75 -17.89 -3.30
C LEU A 100 -14.79 -19.30 -2.70
N LYS A 101 -15.57 -19.51 -1.62
CA LYS A 101 -15.82 -20.84 -1.05
C LYS A 101 -16.63 -21.74 -1.98
N GLU A 102 -17.66 -21.21 -2.62
CA GLU A 102 -18.46 -21.93 -3.64
C GLU A 102 -17.58 -22.42 -4.80
N TRP A 103 -16.59 -21.63 -5.20
CA TRP A 103 -15.62 -21.98 -6.24
C TRP A 103 -14.48 -22.89 -5.77
N ASN A 104 -14.45 -23.31 -4.51
CA ASN A 104 -13.35 -24.08 -3.91
C ASN A 104 -11.97 -23.42 -4.11
N LEU A 105 -11.92 -22.09 -4.19
CA LEU A 105 -10.68 -21.30 -4.40
C LEU A 105 -10.02 -20.89 -3.09
N VAL A 106 -10.59 -21.25 -1.95
CA VAL A 106 -10.11 -20.84 -0.63
C VAL A 106 -9.72 -22.07 0.17
N GLU A 107 -8.64 -21.95 0.93
CA GLU A 107 -8.17 -23.01 1.83
C GLU A 107 -9.25 -23.38 2.87
N LYS A 108 -9.32 -24.66 3.23
CA LYS A 108 -10.45 -25.27 3.99
C LYS A 108 -10.73 -24.63 5.36
N GLU A 109 -9.80 -23.86 5.91
CA GLU A 109 -9.88 -23.29 7.26
C GLU A 109 -10.09 -21.76 7.29
N THR A 110 -10.38 -21.14 6.15
CA THR A 110 -10.53 -19.69 6.06
C THR A 110 -11.85 -19.19 6.65
N LYS A 111 -11.73 -18.28 7.61
CA LYS A 111 -12.84 -17.67 8.33
C LYS A 111 -13.16 -16.33 7.68
N VAL A 112 -14.42 -15.91 7.82
CA VAL A 112 -14.85 -14.58 7.37
C VAL A 112 -13.92 -13.53 8.00
N PRO A 113 -13.42 -12.56 7.21
CA PRO A 113 -12.52 -11.53 7.68
C PRO A 113 -13.19 -10.79 8.85
N LYS A 114 -12.50 -10.74 9.98
CA LYS A 114 -13.03 -10.11 11.19
C LYS A 114 -12.86 -8.60 11.06
N TYR A 115 -13.98 -7.91 10.94
CA TYR A 115 -14.05 -6.47 11.07
C TYR A 115 -13.64 -6.05 12.47
N ARG A 116 -12.49 -5.37 12.59
CA ARG A 116 -12.17 -4.64 13.82
C ARG A 116 -13.05 -3.41 13.86
N VAL A 117 -14.06 -3.44 14.72
CA VAL A 117 -14.73 -2.21 15.16
C VAL A 117 -13.70 -1.43 15.97
N LEU A 118 -13.26 -0.28 15.46
CA LEU A 118 -12.46 0.66 16.25
C LEU A 118 -13.34 1.15 17.41
N SER A 119 -13.17 0.55 18.59
CA SER A 119 -13.79 1.05 19.81
C SER A 119 -13.29 2.48 20.05
N VAL A 120 -14.22 3.42 20.12
CA VAL A 120 -13.97 4.85 20.33
C VAL A 120 -13.48 5.17 21.77
N ASN A 121 -13.07 4.16 22.55
CA ASN A 121 -12.69 4.30 23.96
C ASN A 121 -11.25 3.84 24.27
N SER A 122 -10.27 4.45 23.61
CA SER A 122 -8.83 4.26 23.95
C SER A 122 -8.28 5.34 24.90
N ASN A 123 -9.06 5.80 25.88
CA ASN A 123 -8.58 6.75 26.90
C ASN A 123 -8.48 6.06 28.26
N ARG A 124 -7.43 5.27 28.48
CA ARG A 124 -7.16 4.71 29.81
C ARG A 124 -5.68 4.49 30.13
N ILE A 125 -4.77 5.42 29.77
CA ILE A 125 -3.36 5.25 30.19
C ILE A 125 -2.56 6.52 30.56
N PHE A 126 -3.14 7.71 30.65
CA PHE A 126 -2.39 8.88 31.14
C PHE A 126 -3.15 9.62 32.23
N LYS A 127 -2.81 9.35 33.49
CA LYS A 127 -3.17 10.21 34.63
C LYS A 127 -2.16 11.35 34.67
N ILE A 128 -2.56 12.54 34.25
CA ILE A 128 -1.76 13.75 34.40
C ILE A 128 -2.32 14.50 35.62
N SER A 129 -1.49 14.69 36.64
CA SER A 129 -1.81 15.45 37.85
C SER A 129 -1.45 16.92 37.62
N PHE A 130 -2.38 17.83 37.91
CA PHE A 130 -2.14 19.28 37.87
C PHE A 130 -1.90 19.82 39.28
N PRO A 131 -0.85 20.62 39.54
CA PRO A 131 -0.73 21.32 40.81
C PRO A 131 -1.70 22.51 40.85
N LYS A 132 -2.36 22.66 42.00
CA LYS A 132 -3.34 23.72 42.28
C LYS A 132 -2.60 25.02 42.54
N MET A 133 -2.75 26.02 41.67
CA MET A 133 -2.32 27.39 41.96
C MET A 133 -3.36 28.07 42.85
N MET A 134 -2.92 28.57 44.00
CA MET A 134 -3.70 29.49 44.84
C MET A 134 -3.53 30.92 44.29
N MET A 135 -4.62 31.69 44.30
CA MET A 135 -4.68 33.10 43.89
C MET A 135 -4.08 34.01 44.95
#